data_AF-A0AAN8CHL9-F1
#
_entry.id   AF-A0AAN8CHL9-F1
#
_cell.length_a   1.000
_cell.length_b   1.000
_cell.length_c   1.000
_cell.angle_alpha   90.00
_cell.angle_beta   90.00
_cell.angle_gamma   90.00
#
_symmetry.space_group_name_H-M   'P 1'
#
loop_
_entity.id
_entity.type
_entity.pdbx_description
1 polymer ?
#
loop_
_entity_poly.entity_id
_entity_poly.type
_entity_poly.pdbx_seq_one_letter_code
_entity_poly.pdbx_strand_id
1 'polypeptide(L)'
;MGSWAKLKSSSWAYHTAVLSLYGFFAYCRVAEPFITPYLMGPNKNISGEVVTNYLFPIWTYSKLACLLPVFLLTDFLRHKPLVVVQGLFLVTNYVLLCFAPGLLAMVFLQVNYAVVTSTEVAYLSYIYSVIPIENYQRATGYVRSAMLVGYTFGASLGQVLVSVAELDLFYLNAVSLGTVSMALLISFWLPMPQRGLFFKGKKDASVGSSSHQTGPLGADRPEEAVMDKEEVGSRKEKMELDGSGGRHSWGNMATAGHLLWKSFRETYSSRNVIYWSLWWALATAGYEQIFNYVQLMWDHIEPSATSSIYNGAVEAACSLVGAVATFSVGHLKVTWAVWGELALGLFSAVATGAVFLMALTSSIWACYAGYVIFKSCYMLLITITTFQIASNLSMECYALAFGFNTFVALLLQTMITLVVVDEATLGLDIVTQEHKSSGDVISAERF
;
A
#
# COMPACT_ATOMS: atom_id res chain seq x y z
N MET A 1 32.55 -4.13 11.11
CA MET A 1 32.53 -4.60 9.70
C MET A 1 32.06 -6.06 9.53
N GLY A 2 32.59 -7.05 10.26
CA GLY A 2 32.33 -8.48 9.98
C GLY A 2 30.88 -8.97 9.81
N SER A 3 29.89 -8.37 10.51
CA SER A 3 28.47 -8.76 10.35
C SER A 3 27.95 -8.52 8.93
N TRP A 4 28.27 -7.37 8.32
CA TRP A 4 27.85 -7.03 6.95
C TRP A 4 28.46 -7.98 5.90
N ALA A 5 29.67 -8.50 6.13
CA ALA A 5 30.28 -9.51 5.26
C ALA A 5 29.53 -10.85 5.34
N LYS A 6 29.15 -11.31 6.54
CA LYS A 6 28.31 -12.51 6.70
C LYS A 6 26.91 -12.33 6.10
N LEU A 7 26.28 -11.18 6.29
CA LEU A 7 25.01 -10.83 5.62
C LEU A 7 25.12 -10.94 4.10
N LYS A 8 26.21 -10.40 3.51
CA LYS A 8 26.44 -10.48 2.05
C LYS A 8 26.64 -11.92 1.54
N SER A 9 27.12 -12.85 2.38
CA SER A 9 27.20 -14.28 2.02
C SER A 9 25.85 -15.03 2.07
N SER A 10 24.89 -14.57 2.88
CA SER A 10 23.53 -15.14 2.92
C SER A 10 22.59 -14.24 2.13
N SER A 11 22.54 -14.46 0.81
CA SER A 11 21.88 -13.59 -0.16
C SER A 11 20.52 -13.07 0.34
N TRP A 12 19.56 -13.97 0.63
CA TRP A 12 18.21 -13.59 1.05
C TRP A 12 18.18 -12.68 2.29
N ALA A 13 19.09 -12.87 3.24
CA ALA A 13 19.16 -12.08 4.47
C ALA A 13 19.62 -10.64 4.20
N TYR A 14 20.61 -10.44 3.32
CA TYR A 14 20.99 -9.10 2.85
C TYR A 14 19.81 -8.41 2.13
N HIS A 15 19.15 -9.12 1.21
CA HIS A 15 18.06 -8.55 0.42
C HIS A 15 16.87 -8.16 1.33
N THR A 16 16.55 -9.00 2.32
CA THR A 16 15.53 -8.73 3.35
C THR A 16 15.92 -7.56 4.27
N ALA A 17 17.19 -7.46 4.67
CA ALA A 17 17.66 -6.38 5.55
C ALA A 17 17.60 -5.01 4.88
N VAL A 18 18.01 -4.88 3.62
CA VAL A 18 17.92 -3.60 2.87
C VAL A 18 16.45 -3.21 2.64
N LEU A 19 15.58 -4.18 2.30
CA LEU A 19 14.14 -3.93 2.20
C LEU A 19 13.53 -3.45 3.53
N SER A 20 13.88 -4.10 4.64
CA SER A 20 13.39 -3.74 5.97
C SER A 20 13.86 -2.34 6.38
N LEU A 21 15.12 -2.00 6.06
CA LEU A 21 15.67 -0.67 6.34
C LEU A 21 14.97 0.43 5.52
N TYR A 22 14.71 0.19 4.23
CA TYR A 22 13.88 1.08 3.41
C TYR A 22 12.48 1.25 4.02
N GLY A 23 11.83 0.15 4.41
CA GLY A 23 10.48 0.15 5.00
C GLY A 23 10.41 0.92 6.30
N PHE A 24 11.41 0.77 7.18
CA PHE A 24 11.50 1.58 8.39
C PHE A 24 11.57 3.08 8.07
N PHE A 25 12.50 3.50 7.21
CA PHE A 25 12.72 4.93 6.94
C PHE A 25 11.60 5.57 6.09
N ALA A 26 10.99 4.84 5.15
CA ALA A 26 9.90 5.35 4.32
C ALA A 26 8.59 5.56 5.10
N TYR A 27 8.38 4.78 6.18
CA TYR A 27 7.20 4.87 7.05
C TYR A 27 7.48 5.65 8.34
N CYS A 28 8.72 5.99 8.65
CA CYS A 28 9.12 6.89 9.75
C CYS A 28 8.78 8.36 9.42
N ARG A 29 7.50 8.63 9.16
CA ARG A 29 6.95 9.92 8.73
C ARG A 29 6.47 10.69 9.96
N VAL A 30 7.39 11.37 10.61
CA VAL A 30 7.21 12.05 11.91
C VAL A 30 6.08 13.09 11.89
N ALA A 31 5.83 13.74 10.75
CA ALA A 31 4.74 14.70 10.56
C ALA A 31 3.39 14.07 10.20
N GLU A 32 3.31 12.76 9.89
CA GLU A 32 2.10 12.15 9.34
C GLU A 32 0.84 12.32 10.22
N PRO A 33 0.89 12.20 11.57
CA PRO A 33 -0.27 12.46 12.43
C PRO A 33 -0.69 13.94 12.52
N PHE A 34 0.08 14.85 11.91
CA PHE A 34 -0.03 16.30 12.07
C PHE A 34 -0.12 17.04 10.72
N ILE A 35 -0.34 16.33 9.61
CA ILE A 35 -0.42 16.93 8.27
C ILE A 35 -1.61 17.89 8.16
N THR A 36 -2.78 17.52 8.68
CA THR A 36 -3.97 18.39 8.62
C THR A 36 -3.79 19.66 9.46
N PRO A 37 -3.37 19.59 10.73
CA PRO A 37 -2.88 20.76 11.49
C PRO A 37 -1.84 21.61 10.74
N TYR A 38 -0.88 20.99 10.03
CA TYR A 38 0.15 21.74 9.29
C TYR A 38 -0.36 22.44 8.02
N LEU A 39 -1.37 21.88 7.34
CA LEU A 39 -2.01 22.50 6.17
C LEU A 39 -2.89 23.70 6.54
N MET A 40 -3.51 23.66 7.72
CA MET A 40 -4.39 24.73 8.22
C MET A 40 -3.63 25.77 9.05
N GLY A 41 -2.53 25.36 9.69
CA GLY A 41 -1.63 26.22 10.46
C GLY A 41 -0.90 27.29 9.63
N PRO A 42 -0.21 28.23 10.30
CA PRO A 42 0.25 29.49 9.71
C PRO A 42 1.26 29.33 8.57
N ASN A 43 1.96 28.19 8.48
CA ASN A 43 2.96 27.92 7.43
C ASN A 43 2.32 27.64 6.06
N LYS A 44 1.02 27.29 6.01
CA LYS A 44 0.26 26.96 4.79
C LYS A 44 -1.05 27.72 4.64
N ASN A 45 -1.75 27.96 5.76
CA ASN A 45 -2.94 28.83 5.84
C ASN A 45 -4.02 28.47 4.79
N ILE A 46 -4.37 27.18 4.70
CA ILE A 46 -5.46 26.66 3.86
C ILE A 46 -6.66 26.35 4.76
N SER A 47 -7.88 26.78 4.39
CA SER A 47 -9.07 26.47 5.19
C SER A 47 -9.34 24.96 5.23
N GLY A 48 -9.86 24.46 6.35
CA GLY A 48 -10.24 23.06 6.49
C GLY A 48 -11.24 22.60 5.43
N GLU A 49 -12.14 23.49 5.01
CA GLU A 49 -13.04 23.30 3.86
C GLU A 49 -12.28 22.96 2.56
N VAL A 50 -11.25 23.72 2.19
CA VAL A 50 -10.43 23.47 0.99
C VAL A 50 -9.56 22.21 1.14
N VAL A 51 -9.12 21.88 2.36
CA VAL A 51 -8.48 20.58 2.63
C VAL A 51 -9.46 19.43 2.37
N THR A 52 -10.70 19.58 2.83
CA THR A 52 -11.76 18.55 2.84
C THR A 52 -12.41 18.33 1.48
N ASN A 53 -12.87 19.40 0.83
CA ASN A 53 -13.68 19.34 -0.38
C ASN A 53 -12.84 19.38 -1.66
N TYR A 54 -11.55 19.76 -1.57
CA TYR A 54 -10.68 19.90 -2.73
C TYR A 54 -9.42 19.01 -2.66
N LEU A 55 -8.60 19.15 -1.61
CA LEU A 55 -7.30 18.44 -1.56
C LEU A 55 -7.43 16.92 -1.36
N PHE A 56 -8.18 16.44 -0.36
CA PHE A 56 -8.34 15.00 -0.12
C PHE A 56 -9.11 14.25 -1.23
N PRO A 57 -10.11 14.84 -1.89
CA PRO A 57 -10.73 14.27 -3.09
C PRO A 57 -9.76 14.17 -4.27
N ILE A 58 -8.94 15.19 -4.52
CA ILE A 58 -7.91 15.15 -5.57
C ILE A 58 -6.92 14.00 -5.35
N TRP A 59 -6.49 13.75 -4.11
CA TRP A 59 -5.67 12.57 -3.78
C TRP A 59 -6.42 11.27 -4.05
N THR A 60 -7.66 11.14 -3.60
CA THR A 60 -8.49 9.94 -3.75
C THR A 60 -8.68 9.57 -5.23
N TYR A 61 -9.06 10.55 -6.06
CA TYR A 61 -9.26 10.35 -7.50
C TYR A 61 -7.94 10.02 -8.21
N SER A 62 -6.84 10.70 -7.82
CA SER A 62 -5.50 10.43 -8.35
C SER A 62 -5.01 9.03 -7.95
N LYS A 63 -5.30 8.56 -6.73
CA LYS A 63 -4.89 7.23 -6.22
C LYS A 63 -5.56 6.11 -7.01
N LEU A 64 -6.85 6.25 -7.33
CA LEU A 64 -7.56 5.32 -8.22
C LEU A 64 -6.97 5.35 -9.64
N ALA A 65 -6.74 6.55 -10.20
CA ALA A 65 -6.20 6.72 -11.55
C ALA A 65 -4.76 6.18 -11.70
N CYS A 66 -3.92 6.34 -10.67
CA CYS A 66 -2.53 5.85 -10.67
C CYS A 66 -2.40 4.36 -10.39
N LEU A 67 -3.37 3.72 -9.69
CA LEU A 67 -3.29 2.31 -9.31
C LEU A 67 -3.06 1.37 -10.50
N LEU A 68 -3.88 1.48 -11.56
CA LEU A 68 -3.82 0.58 -12.72
C LEU A 68 -2.51 0.75 -13.54
N PRO A 69 -2.06 1.97 -13.90
CA PRO A 69 -0.74 2.17 -14.50
C PRO A 69 0.40 1.63 -13.63
N VAL A 70 0.39 1.89 -12.33
CA VAL A 70 1.45 1.46 -11.40
C VAL A 70 1.50 -0.07 -11.27
N PHE A 71 0.35 -0.74 -11.19
CA PHE A 71 0.25 -2.19 -11.19
C PHE A 71 0.89 -2.80 -12.47
N LEU A 72 0.54 -2.29 -13.66
CA LEU A 72 1.12 -2.74 -14.93
C LEU A 72 2.62 -2.44 -15.05
N LEU A 73 3.07 -1.28 -14.55
CA LEU A 73 4.48 -0.88 -14.55
C LEU A 73 5.33 -1.69 -13.56
N THR A 74 4.74 -2.27 -12.52
CA THR A 74 5.45 -3.06 -11.49
C THR A 74 6.20 -4.25 -12.09
N ASP A 75 5.52 -5.03 -12.94
CA ASP A 75 6.13 -6.14 -13.65
C ASP A 75 7.06 -5.69 -14.78
N PHE A 76 6.65 -4.70 -15.58
CA PHE A 76 7.46 -4.20 -16.71
C PHE A 76 8.82 -3.65 -16.25
N LEU A 77 8.83 -2.81 -15.20
CA LEU A 77 10.04 -2.20 -14.65
C LEU A 77 10.82 -3.13 -13.71
N ARG A 78 10.32 -4.35 -13.44
CA ARG A 78 10.91 -5.31 -12.47
C ARG A 78 11.10 -4.71 -11.08
N HIS A 79 10.07 -4.02 -10.59
CA HIS A 79 9.91 -3.52 -9.23
C HIS A 79 10.96 -2.50 -8.69
N LYS A 80 12.29 -2.73 -8.77
CA LYS A 80 13.31 -1.81 -8.20
C LYS A 80 13.13 -0.35 -8.65
N PRO A 81 13.04 -0.03 -9.96
CA PRO A 81 12.92 1.37 -10.39
C PRO A 81 11.67 2.05 -9.82
N LEU A 82 10.61 1.27 -9.60
CA LEU A 82 9.35 1.77 -9.06
C LEU A 82 9.44 2.10 -7.56
N VAL A 83 10.26 1.37 -6.79
CA VAL A 83 10.60 1.70 -5.39
C VAL A 83 11.53 2.92 -5.30
N VAL A 84 12.45 3.09 -6.26
CA VAL A 84 13.26 4.33 -6.37
C VAL A 84 12.36 5.54 -6.71
N VAL A 85 11.42 5.37 -7.65
CA VAL A 85 10.41 6.38 -7.99
C VAL A 85 9.53 6.72 -6.79
N GLN A 86 9.08 5.72 -6.02
CA GLN A 86 8.33 5.94 -4.77
C GLN A 86 9.14 6.83 -3.81
N GLY A 87 10.44 6.55 -3.61
CA GLY A 87 11.33 7.36 -2.78
C GLY A 87 11.49 8.80 -3.30
N LEU A 88 11.63 8.99 -4.61
CA LEU A 88 11.74 10.32 -5.24
C LEU A 88 10.46 11.15 -5.05
N PHE A 89 9.29 10.55 -5.25
CA PHE A 89 8.01 11.20 -5.04
C PHE A 89 7.77 11.48 -3.54
N LEU A 90 8.11 10.55 -2.65
CA LEU A 90 8.00 10.76 -1.20
C LEU A 90 8.89 11.91 -0.69
N VAL A 91 10.14 12.02 -1.17
CA VAL A 91 11.00 13.20 -0.93
C VAL A 91 10.37 14.46 -1.52
N THR A 92 9.84 14.41 -2.74
CA THR A 92 9.19 15.55 -3.40
C THR A 92 8.01 16.09 -2.57
N ASN A 93 7.18 15.21 -2.00
CA ASN A 93 6.09 15.60 -1.10
C ASN A 93 6.58 16.40 0.10
N TYR A 94 7.61 15.92 0.82
CA TYR A 94 8.13 16.63 1.99
C TYR A 94 8.92 17.90 1.63
N VAL A 95 9.52 17.99 0.44
CA VAL A 95 10.07 19.25 -0.11
C VAL A 95 8.96 20.28 -0.37
N LEU A 96 7.82 19.86 -0.94
CA LEU A 96 6.67 20.73 -1.15
C LEU A 96 6.04 21.18 0.19
N LEU A 97 5.88 20.25 1.15
CA LEU A 97 5.41 20.56 2.50
C LEU A 97 6.33 21.60 3.16
N CYS A 98 7.66 21.43 3.14
CA CYS A 98 8.56 22.41 3.76
C CYS A 98 8.60 23.75 3.00
N PHE A 99 8.80 23.75 1.69
CA PHE A 99 9.30 24.93 0.97
C PHE A 99 8.35 25.57 -0.05
N ALA A 100 7.28 24.90 -0.47
CA ALA A 100 6.37 25.43 -1.50
C ALA A 100 5.12 26.08 -0.89
N PRO A 101 4.88 27.39 -1.09
CA PRO A 101 3.66 28.05 -0.64
C PRO A 101 2.50 27.90 -1.64
N GLY A 102 1.27 28.10 -1.14
CA GLY A 102 0.06 28.26 -1.97
C GLY A 102 -0.64 26.97 -2.39
N LEU A 103 -1.93 27.09 -2.73
CA LEU A 103 -2.83 25.97 -2.98
C LEU A 103 -2.39 25.08 -4.16
N LEU A 104 -1.89 25.67 -5.26
CA LEU A 104 -1.46 24.91 -6.44
C LEU A 104 -0.32 23.93 -6.11
N ALA A 105 0.60 24.31 -5.22
CA ALA A 105 1.66 23.43 -4.76
C ALA A 105 1.10 22.25 -3.95
N MET A 106 0.08 22.49 -3.12
CA MET A 106 -0.59 21.43 -2.35
C MET A 106 -1.47 20.53 -3.24
N VAL A 107 -2.08 21.06 -4.31
CA VAL A 107 -2.77 20.26 -5.33
C VAL A 107 -1.80 19.30 -6.02
N PHE A 108 -0.64 19.81 -6.47
CA PHE A 108 0.40 18.96 -7.06
C PHE A 108 0.93 17.92 -6.06
N LEU A 109 1.06 18.29 -4.78
CA LEU A 109 1.44 17.40 -3.68
C LEU A 109 0.44 16.24 -3.52
N GLN A 110 -0.87 16.50 -3.54
CA GLN A 110 -1.88 15.42 -3.44
C GLN A 110 -1.80 14.44 -4.63
N VAL A 111 -1.59 14.94 -5.85
CA VAL A 111 -1.33 14.10 -7.04
C VAL A 111 -0.01 13.31 -6.89
N ASN A 112 1.02 13.93 -6.31
CA ASN A 112 2.31 13.29 -6.07
C ASN A 112 2.22 12.18 -5.01
N TYR A 113 1.50 12.42 -3.92
CA TYR A 113 1.28 11.46 -2.84
C TYR A 113 0.38 10.28 -3.26
N ALA A 114 -0.55 10.50 -4.20
CA ALA A 114 -1.30 9.41 -4.83
C ALA A 114 -0.35 8.41 -5.54
N VAL A 115 0.67 8.88 -6.26
CA VAL A 115 1.69 8.00 -6.86
C VAL A 115 2.50 7.25 -5.78
N VAL A 116 2.86 7.90 -4.67
CA VAL A 116 3.56 7.26 -3.54
C VAL A 116 2.76 6.10 -2.95
N THR A 117 1.46 6.29 -2.74
CA THR A 117 0.59 5.27 -2.15
C THR A 117 0.21 4.17 -3.15
N SER A 118 0.04 4.49 -4.44
CA SER A 118 -0.13 3.47 -5.49
C SER A 118 1.12 2.57 -5.63
N THR A 119 2.32 3.14 -5.51
CA THR A 119 3.59 2.40 -5.65
C THR A 119 3.96 1.53 -4.43
N GLU A 120 3.25 1.70 -3.32
CA GLU A 120 3.42 0.89 -2.11
C GLU A 120 3.17 -0.61 -2.33
N VAL A 121 2.18 -0.92 -3.19
CA VAL A 121 1.86 -2.29 -3.60
C VAL A 121 3.05 -2.96 -4.30
N ALA A 122 3.83 -2.20 -5.07
CA ALA A 122 5.04 -2.69 -5.73
C ALA A 122 6.18 -2.99 -4.75
N TYR A 123 6.34 -2.17 -3.71
CA TYR A 123 7.31 -2.42 -2.64
C TYR A 123 6.97 -3.70 -1.84
N LEU A 124 5.70 -3.91 -1.49
CA LEU A 124 5.26 -5.16 -0.85
C LEU A 124 5.37 -6.38 -1.78
N SER A 125 5.18 -6.19 -3.09
CA SER A 125 5.32 -7.25 -4.10
C SER A 125 6.79 -7.61 -4.37
N TYR A 126 7.70 -6.64 -4.21
CA TYR A 126 9.14 -6.80 -4.48
C TYR A 126 9.73 -7.99 -3.72
N ILE A 127 9.28 -8.20 -2.47
CA ILE A 127 9.69 -9.30 -1.60
C ILE A 127 9.63 -10.65 -2.34
N TYR A 128 8.55 -10.90 -3.08
CA TYR A 128 8.28 -12.14 -3.82
C TYR A 128 8.97 -12.22 -5.19
N SER A 129 9.62 -11.15 -5.66
CA SER A 129 10.42 -11.15 -6.90
C SER A 129 11.91 -11.44 -6.66
N VAL A 130 12.34 -11.50 -5.39
CA VAL A 130 13.76 -11.43 -5.00
C VAL A 130 14.19 -12.51 -4.01
N ILE A 131 13.35 -12.84 -3.03
CA ILE A 131 13.70 -13.79 -1.96
C ILE A 131 13.38 -15.24 -2.42
N PRO A 132 14.08 -16.28 -1.93
CA PRO A 132 13.69 -17.66 -2.18
C PRO A 132 12.36 -18.02 -1.49
N ILE A 133 11.53 -18.86 -2.12
CA ILE A 133 10.15 -19.17 -1.69
C ILE A 133 10.12 -19.68 -0.25
N GLU A 134 11.14 -20.46 0.14
CA GLU A 134 11.32 -21.08 1.46
C GLU A 134 11.46 -20.04 2.59
N ASN A 135 11.76 -18.78 2.24
CA ASN A 135 11.97 -17.69 3.19
C ASN A 135 10.90 -16.58 3.10
N TYR A 136 9.94 -16.65 2.17
CA TYR A 136 8.91 -15.61 1.98
C TYR A 136 8.20 -15.22 3.28
N GLN A 137 7.65 -16.19 4.03
CA GLN A 137 6.90 -15.89 5.25
C GLN A 137 7.74 -15.12 6.29
N ARG A 138 9.02 -15.50 6.45
CA ARG A 138 9.96 -14.84 7.36
C ARG A 138 10.31 -13.44 6.87
N ALA A 139 10.63 -13.29 5.60
CA ALA A 139 11.04 -12.01 5.02
C ALA A 139 9.89 -11.00 4.94
N THR A 140 8.69 -11.42 4.52
CA THR A 140 7.47 -10.60 4.58
C THR A 140 7.15 -10.19 6.02
N GLY A 141 7.35 -11.11 6.99
CA GLY A 141 7.26 -10.80 8.41
C GLY A 141 8.21 -9.68 8.83
N TYR A 142 9.52 -9.85 8.62
CA TYR A 142 10.51 -8.84 8.99
C TYR A 142 10.29 -7.48 8.31
N VAL A 143 9.97 -7.47 7.01
CA VAL A 143 9.74 -6.23 6.25
C VAL A 143 8.50 -5.49 6.77
N ARG A 144 7.37 -6.18 6.97
CA ARG A 144 6.16 -5.56 7.53
C ARG A 144 6.32 -5.13 8.99
N SER A 145 7.07 -5.89 9.80
CA SER A 145 7.45 -5.45 11.15
C SER A 145 8.28 -4.17 11.11
N ALA A 146 9.24 -4.04 10.18
CA ALA A 146 10.06 -2.85 10.06
C ALA A 146 9.28 -1.61 9.60
N MET A 147 8.31 -1.77 8.67
CA MET A 147 7.36 -0.71 8.31
C MET A 147 6.53 -0.24 9.52
N LEU A 148 5.93 -1.17 10.26
CA LEU A 148 5.08 -0.87 11.41
C LEU A 148 5.86 -0.25 12.57
N VAL A 149 7.08 -0.72 12.82
CA VAL A 149 8.00 -0.11 13.79
C VAL A 149 8.42 1.29 13.33
N GLY A 150 8.66 1.49 12.03
CA GLY A 150 8.93 2.81 11.44
C GLY A 150 7.78 3.80 11.67
N TYR A 151 6.55 3.40 11.34
CA TYR A 151 5.34 4.21 11.56
C TYR A 151 5.10 4.50 13.04
N THR A 152 5.15 3.48 13.91
CA THR A 152 4.95 3.64 15.37
C THR A 152 6.02 4.55 15.98
N PHE A 153 7.28 4.39 15.58
CA PHE A 153 8.38 5.25 16.00
C PHE A 153 8.21 6.68 15.48
N GLY A 154 7.81 6.86 14.22
CA GLY A 154 7.53 8.16 13.62
C GLY A 154 6.43 8.92 14.36
N ALA A 155 5.28 8.28 14.59
CA ALA A 155 4.17 8.88 15.32
C ALA A 155 4.52 9.20 16.79
N SER A 156 5.22 8.28 17.48
CA SER A 156 5.69 8.50 18.85
C SER A 156 6.70 9.64 18.94
N LEU A 157 7.66 9.70 18.02
CA LEU A 157 8.66 10.76 17.95
C LEU A 157 8.01 12.11 17.64
N GLY A 158 7.07 12.16 16.69
CA GLY A 158 6.31 13.37 16.38
C GLY A 158 5.57 13.91 17.60
N GLN A 159 4.92 13.02 18.36
CA GLN A 159 4.25 13.40 19.60
C GLN A 159 5.22 13.95 20.66
N VAL A 160 6.38 13.33 20.85
CA VAL A 160 7.40 13.82 21.81
C VAL A 160 7.96 15.18 21.37
N LEU A 161 8.18 15.39 20.07
CA LEU A 161 8.67 16.67 19.55
C LEU A 161 7.64 17.81 19.71
N VAL A 162 6.34 17.51 19.59
CA VAL A 162 5.26 18.49 19.83
C VAL A 162 5.03 18.73 21.33
N SER A 163 4.86 17.67 22.13
CA SER A 163 4.42 17.80 23.54
C SER A 163 5.53 17.98 24.58
N VAL A 164 6.81 17.76 24.23
CA VAL A 164 7.94 17.85 25.19
C VAL A 164 9.04 18.79 24.72
N ALA A 165 9.22 18.95 23.39
CA ALA A 165 10.17 19.90 22.82
C ALA A 165 9.51 21.15 22.20
N GLU A 166 8.18 21.25 22.25
CA GLU A 166 7.37 22.40 21.79
C GLU A 166 7.74 22.88 20.37
N LEU A 167 8.13 21.94 19.48
CA LEU A 167 8.58 22.28 18.13
C LEU A 167 7.41 22.57 17.17
N ASP A 168 7.55 23.66 16.41
CA ASP A 168 6.65 23.96 15.28
C ASP A 168 6.59 22.78 14.29
N LEU A 169 5.40 22.57 13.72
CA LEU A 169 5.08 21.49 12.78
C LEU A 169 5.94 21.55 11.51
N PHE A 170 6.52 22.71 11.17
CA PHE A 170 7.57 22.80 10.15
C PHE A 170 8.76 21.88 10.44
N TYR A 171 9.22 21.80 11.70
CA TYR A 171 10.36 20.95 12.07
C TYR A 171 10.02 19.46 11.99
N LEU A 172 8.79 19.06 12.31
CA LEU A 172 8.32 17.69 12.09
C LEU A 172 8.36 17.31 10.60
N ASN A 173 7.99 18.24 9.72
CA ASN A 173 8.09 18.07 8.27
C ASN A 173 9.56 18.00 7.80
N ALA A 174 10.45 18.81 8.36
CA ALA A 174 11.88 18.76 8.06
C ALA A 174 12.55 17.46 8.55
N VAL A 175 12.19 16.95 9.73
CA VAL A 175 12.64 15.63 10.22
C VAL A 175 12.12 14.51 9.32
N SER A 176 10.87 14.59 8.89
CA SER A 176 10.27 13.64 7.94
C SER A 176 10.96 13.68 6.57
N LEU A 177 11.32 14.86 6.07
CA LEU A 177 12.14 15.01 4.87
C LEU A 177 13.49 14.28 5.02
N GLY A 178 14.12 14.36 6.20
CA GLY A 178 15.35 13.64 6.52
C GLY A 178 15.19 12.11 6.50
N THR A 179 14.13 11.57 7.12
CA THR A 179 13.89 10.12 7.15
C THR A 179 13.56 9.56 5.77
N VAL A 180 12.71 10.23 4.99
CA VAL A 180 12.38 9.76 3.64
C VAL A 180 13.52 9.95 2.63
N SER A 181 14.39 10.96 2.84
CA SER A 181 15.64 11.10 2.08
C SER A 181 16.60 9.94 2.37
N MET A 182 16.67 9.47 3.62
CA MET A 182 17.41 8.25 3.96
C MET A 182 16.81 7.01 3.27
N ALA A 183 15.48 6.89 3.20
CA ALA A 183 14.82 5.82 2.44
C ALA A 183 15.16 5.86 0.94
N LEU A 184 15.15 7.05 0.32
CA LEU A 184 15.57 7.22 -1.07
C LEU A 184 17.03 6.78 -1.27
N LEU A 185 17.96 7.17 -0.39
CA LEU A 185 19.35 6.72 -0.46
C LEU A 185 19.45 5.18 -0.36
N ILE A 186 18.72 4.57 0.56
CA ILE A 186 18.67 3.10 0.72
C ILE A 186 18.12 2.41 -0.54
N SER A 187 17.17 3.03 -1.25
CA SER A 187 16.57 2.45 -2.46
C SER A 187 17.58 2.18 -3.58
N PHE A 188 18.70 2.93 -3.65
CA PHE A 188 19.75 2.69 -4.63
C PHE A 188 20.53 1.39 -4.37
N TRP A 189 20.70 1.00 -3.10
CA TRP A 189 21.33 -0.29 -2.74
C TRP A 189 20.38 -1.47 -2.77
N LEU A 190 19.09 -1.27 -3.12
CA LEU A 190 18.18 -2.38 -3.38
C LEU A 190 18.71 -3.24 -4.54
N PRO A 191 18.58 -4.57 -4.44
CA PRO A 191 18.96 -5.50 -5.51
C PRO A 191 18.12 -5.32 -6.78
N MET A 192 18.61 -5.86 -7.90
CA MET A 192 17.85 -5.93 -9.16
C MET A 192 17.20 -7.32 -9.29
N PRO A 193 15.86 -7.44 -9.37
CA PRO A 193 15.20 -8.73 -9.59
C PRO A 193 15.60 -9.32 -10.95
N GLN A 194 16.25 -10.49 -10.93
CA GLN A 194 16.74 -11.14 -12.14
C GLN A 194 15.63 -11.84 -12.95
N ARG A 195 14.43 -12.00 -12.39
CA ARG A 195 13.28 -12.72 -13.00
C ARG A 195 11.99 -11.95 -12.72
N GLY A 196 11.12 -11.82 -13.71
CA GLY A 196 9.77 -11.27 -13.56
C GLY A 196 8.74 -12.40 -13.41
N LEU A 197 7.68 -12.18 -12.62
CA LEU A 197 6.75 -13.22 -12.17
C LEU A 197 6.11 -14.02 -13.33
N PHE A 198 5.56 -13.31 -14.32
CA PHE A 198 4.81 -13.91 -15.43
C PHE A 198 5.62 -14.81 -16.37
N PHE A 199 6.95 -14.70 -16.43
CA PHE A 199 7.77 -15.48 -17.37
C PHE A 199 8.10 -16.90 -16.90
N LYS A 200 7.65 -17.31 -15.70
CA LYS A 200 7.80 -18.67 -15.15
C LYS A 200 7.35 -19.75 -16.14
N GLY A 201 6.19 -19.55 -16.77
CA GLY A 201 5.58 -20.51 -17.71
C GLY A 201 6.42 -20.86 -18.95
N LYS A 202 7.47 -20.11 -19.31
CA LYS A 202 8.31 -20.43 -20.47
C LYS A 202 9.45 -21.43 -20.17
N LYS A 203 9.82 -21.63 -18.90
CA LYS A 203 10.84 -22.63 -18.51
C LYS A 203 10.23 -23.96 -18.08
N ASP A 204 9.18 -23.95 -17.28
CA ASP A 204 8.57 -25.20 -16.82
C ASP A 204 7.95 -25.97 -18.01
N ALA A 205 7.38 -25.26 -18.99
CA ALA A 205 6.89 -25.83 -20.25
C ALA A 205 7.98 -26.30 -21.24
N SER A 206 9.26 -25.95 -21.03
CA SER A 206 10.39 -26.46 -21.85
C SER A 206 11.23 -27.52 -21.14
N VAL A 207 11.02 -27.74 -19.84
CA VAL A 207 11.63 -28.84 -19.07
C VAL A 207 10.69 -30.05 -18.97
N GLY A 208 9.36 -29.84 -19.00
CA GLY A 208 8.37 -30.92 -18.94
C GLY A 208 8.26 -31.83 -20.18
N SER A 209 9.14 -31.69 -21.18
CA SER A 209 9.05 -32.42 -22.47
C SER A 209 10.09 -33.53 -22.67
N SER A 210 10.95 -33.82 -21.68
CA SER A 210 12.15 -34.67 -21.89
C SER A 210 12.29 -35.82 -20.89
N SER A 211 11.22 -36.59 -20.65
CA SER A 211 11.31 -37.86 -19.91
C SER A 211 10.14 -38.81 -20.19
N HIS A 212 10.27 -39.71 -21.18
CA HIS A 212 9.94 -41.15 -21.08
C HIS A 212 10.04 -41.88 -22.43
N GLN A 213 11.09 -42.67 -22.61
CA GLN A 213 11.05 -44.03 -23.19
C GLN A 213 12.41 -44.72 -22.94
N THR A 214 12.42 -46.04 -22.73
CA THR A 214 13.57 -46.76 -22.14
C THR A 214 13.90 -48.08 -22.87
N GLY A 215 15.04 -48.10 -23.56
CA GLY A 215 15.74 -49.32 -24.01
C GLY A 215 15.14 -50.07 -25.20
N PRO A 216 15.79 -51.17 -25.68
CA PRO A 216 16.98 -51.82 -25.14
C PRO A 216 18.26 -51.65 -26.01
N LEU A 217 19.26 -52.52 -25.81
CA LEU A 217 20.66 -52.38 -26.24
C LEU A 217 20.99 -52.95 -27.65
N GLY A 218 22.07 -52.42 -28.24
CA GLY A 218 22.80 -52.96 -29.40
C GLY A 218 23.70 -51.85 -29.97
N ALA A 219 24.98 -51.73 -29.59
CA ALA A 219 26.15 -52.56 -29.94
C ALA A 219 26.94 -51.97 -31.13
N ASP A 220 28.26 -52.05 -31.01
CA ASP A 220 29.32 -51.71 -31.97
C ASP A 220 29.59 -50.24 -32.39
N ARG A 221 30.86 -50.06 -32.78
CA ARG A 221 31.71 -48.88 -33.02
C ARG A 221 32.65 -49.31 -34.21
N PRO A 222 33.63 -48.51 -34.71
CA PRO A 222 33.92 -47.08 -34.58
C PRO A 222 34.31 -46.41 -35.95
N GLU A 223 34.93 -45.20 -35.91
CA GLU A 223 35.91 -44.62 -36.88
C GLU A 223 35.52 -44.45 -38.38
N GLU A 224 36.04 -43.51 -39.21
CA GLU A 224 36.88 -42.29 -39.10
C GLU A 224 36.42 -41.29 -40.23
N ALA A 225 37.00 -40.15 -40.65
CA ALA A 225 38.24 -39.37 -40.43
C ALA A 225 37.90 -37.84 -40.60
N VAL A 226 38.72 -36.81 -40.31
CA VAL A 226 40.00 -36.28 -40.92
C VAL A 226 39.83 -35.93 -42.42
N MET A 227 40.08 -34.70 -42.95
CA MET A 227 41.08 -33.66 -42.60
C MET A 227 40.69 -32.21 -42.99
N ASP A 228 41.48 -31.27 -42.47
CA ASP A 228 41.50 -29.80 -42.58
C ASP A 228 41.33 -29.13 -43.97
N LYS A 229 40.85 -27.87 -43.95
CA LYS A 229 41.70 -26.68 -44.21
C LYS A 229 41.02 -25.34 -43.89
N GLU A 230 41.79 -24.41 -43.34
CA GLU A 230 41.44 -22.98 -43.27
C GLU A 230 41.88 -22.25 -44.54
N GLU A 231 41.09 -21.25 -44.99
CA GLU A 231 41.65 -20.03 -45.61
C GLU A 231 40.66 -18.85 -45.48
N VAL A 232 41.17 -17.62 -45.52
CA VAL A 232 40.45 -16.41 -45.04
C VAL A 232 39.70 -15.70 -46.16
N GLY A 233 38.40 -15.43 -45.97
CA GLY A 233 37.56 -14.69 -46.92
C GLY A 233 36.54 -13.76 -46.26
N SER A 234 36.83 -12.47 -46.17
CA SER A 234 35.94 -11.47 -45.56
C SER A 234 34.65 -11.26 -46.36
N ARG A 235 33.48 -11.44 -45.71
CA ARG A 235 32.17 -11.10 -46.32
C ARG A 235 31.13 -10.65 -45.30
N LYS A 236 31.09 -9.33 -45.08
CA LYS A 236 29.99 -8.50 -44.55
C LYS A 236 28.80 -9.26 -43.93
N GLU A 237 28.67 -9.21 -42.61
CA GLU A 237 27.39 -9.43 -41.95
C GLU A 237 26.37 -8.42 -42.49
N LYS A 238 25.27 -8.92 -43.07
CA LYS A 238 24.08 -8.10 -43.28
C LYS A 238 23.30 -8.07 -41.97
N MET A 239 23.25 -6.91 -41.35
CA MET A 239 22.30 -6.63 -40.28
C MET A 239 20.89 -6.54 -40.87
N GLU A 240 20.21 -7.67 -41.01
CA GLU A 240 18.79 -7.70 -41.39
C GLU A 240 17.95 -7.27 -40.19
N LEU A 241 17.39 -6.06 -40.25
CA LEU A 241 16.39 -5.60 -39.29
C LEU A 241 15.10 -6.39 -39.49
N ASP A 242 14.87 -7.44 -38.69
CA ASP A 242 13.57 -8.10 -38.62
C ASP A 242 12.52 -7.16 -38.01
N GLY A 243 11.72 -6.53 -38.89
CA GLY A 243 10.67 -5.57 -38.57
C GLY A 243 9.41 -6.20 -37.95
N SER A 244 9.55 -7.16 -37.03
CA SER A 244 8.44 -7.97 -36.49
C SER A 244 8.05 -7.66 -35.02
N GLY A 245 8.75 -6.70 -34.39
CA GLY A 245 8.58 -6.39 -32.95
C GLY A 245 7.16 -6.01 -32.49
N GLY A 246 6.33 -5.44 -33.36
CA GLY A 246 4.97 -5.03 -33.01
C GLY A 246 3.98 -6.20 -32.86
N ARG A 247 4.00 -7.17 -33.78
CA ARG A 247 2.95 -8.19 -33.86
C ARG A 247 3.11 -9.29 -32.80
N HIS A 248 4.36 -9.59 -32.42
CA HIS A 248 4.66 -10.63 -31.44
C HIS A 248 4.32 -10.22 -29.99
N SER A 249 4.21 -8.92 -29.71
CA SER A 249 3.82 -8.39 -28.39
C SER A 249 2.32 -8.54 -28.12
N TRP A 250 1.48 -8.18 -29.09
CA TRP A 250 0.01 -8.18 -28.91
C TRP A 250 -0.57 -9.58 -28.67
N GLY A 251 -0.01 -10.61 -29.34
CA GLY A 251 -0.38 -12.01 -29.09
C GLY A 251 -0.10 -12.42 -27.63
N ASN A 252 1.07 -12.05 -27.09
CA ASN A 252 1.41 -12.33 -25.69
C ASN A 252 0.48 -11.61 -24.71
N MET A 253 0.09 -10.36 -25.00
CA MET A 253 -0.88 -9.62 -24.17
C MET A 253 -2.27 -10.27 -24.19
N ALA A 254 -2.75 -10.73 -25.34
CA ALA A 254 -4.03 -11.43 -25.45
C ALA A 254 -4.02 -12.77 -24.68
N THR A 255 -2.93 -13.54 -24.78
CA THR A 255 -2.76 -14.79 -24.01
C THR A 255 -2.66 -14.53 -22.50
N ALA A 256 -1.93 -13.48 -22.08
CA ALA A 256 -1.83 -13.10 -20.67
C ALA A 256 -3.18 -12.62 -20.11
N GLY A 257 -3.95 -11.82 -20.88
CA GLY A 257 -5.30 -11.40 -20.51
C GLY A 257 -6.27 -12.58 -20.39
N HIS A 258 -6.19 -13.56 -21.30
CA HIS A 258 -7.00 -14.79 -21.22
C HIS A 258 -6.62 -15.65 -19.99
N LEU A 259 -5.33 -15.78 -19.67
CA LEU A 259 -4.86 -16.47 -18.47
C LEU A 259 -5.34 -15.76 -17.18
N LEU A 260 -5.22 -14.43 -17.12
CA LEU A 260 -5.74 -13.62 -16.01
C LEU A 260 -7.26 -13.76 -15.86
N TRP A 261 -8.01 -13.72 -16.96
CA TRP A 261 -9.47 -13.91 -16.93
C TRP A 261 -9.88 -15.30 -16.46
N LYS A 262 -9.16 -16.35 -16.90
CA LYS A 262 -9.35 -17.71 -16.40
C LYS A 262 -9.09 -17.77 -14.89
N SER A 263 -7.93 -17.30 -14.43
CA SER A 263 -7.55 -17.29 -13.01
C SER A 263 -8.53 -16.47 -12.16
N PHE A 264 -9.03 -15.34 -12.67
CA PHE A 264 -10.07 -14.53 -12.03
C PHE A 264 -11.38 -15.31 -11.88
N ARG A 265 -11.84 -15.98 -12.94
CA ARG A 265 -13.06 -16.80 -12.90
C ARG A 265 -12.93 -17.97 -11.93
N GLU A 266 -11.76 -18.61 -11.85
CA GLU A 266 -11.48 -19.69 -10.91
C GLU A 266 -11.42 -19.16 -9.46
N THR A 267 -10.73 -18.04 -9.22
CA THR A 267 -10.66 -17.32 -7.93
C THR A 267 -12.05 -17.01 -7.37
N TYR A 268 -12.91 -16.38 -8.18
CA TYR A 268 -14.22 -15.92 -7.76
C TYR A 268 -15.34 -16.94 -8.02
N SER A 269 -15.02 -18.20 -8.32
CA SER A 269 -16.03 -19.26 -8.41
C SER A 269 -16.51 -19.75 -7.03
N SER A 270 -15.80 -19.41 -5.94
CA SER A 270 -16.19 -19.78 -4.57
C SER A 270 -17.05 -18.71 -3.92
N ARG A 271 -18.26 -19.09 -3.47
CA ARG A 271 -19.19 -18.18 -2.77
C ARG A 271 -18.57 -17.60 -1.49
N ASN A 272 -17.72 -18.37 -0.80
CA ASN A 272 -16.99 -17.91 0.39
C ASN A 272 -16.00 -16.79 0.02
N VAL A 273 -15.23 -16.96 -1.06
CA VAL A 273 -14.28 -15.94 -1.54
C VAL A 273 -15.02 -14.65 -1.92
N ILE A 274 -16.15 -14.74 -2.63
CA ILE A 274 -16.98 -13.57 -2.97
C ILE A 274 -17.41 -12.81 -1.72
N TYR A 275 -17.95 -13.50 -0.70
CA TYR A 275 -18.41 -12.87 0.55
C TYR A 275 -17.28 -12.15 1.30
N TRP A 276 -16.17 -12.85 1.54
CA TRP A 276 -15.04 -12.28 2.27
C TRP A 276 -14.37 -11.14 1.47
N SER A 277 -14.26 -11.24 0.14
CA SER A 277 -13.80 -10.14 -0.73
C SER A 277 -14.74 -8.93 -0.74
N LEU A 278 -16.06 -9.13 -0.72
CA LEU A 278 -17.02 -8.02 -0.67
C LEU A 278 -16.92 -7.25 0.65
N TRP A 279 -16.84 -7.95 1.79
CA TRP A 279 -16.59 -7.30 3.08
C TRP A 279 -15.21 -6.61 3.08
N TRP A 280 -14.16 -7.25 2.55
CA TRP A 280 -12.82 -6.67 2.44
C TRP A 280 -12.86 -5.31 1.73
N ALA A 281 -13.56 -5.23 0.60
CA ALA A 281 -13.65 -4.03 -0.21
C ALA A 281 -14.43 -2.90 0.49
N LEU A 282 -15.59 -3.22 1.08
CA LEU A 282 -16.40 -2.25 1.82
C LEU A 282 -15.68 -1.73 3.07
N ALA A 283 -15.07 -2.62 3.86
CA ALA A 283 -14.36 -2.26 5.08
C ALA A 283 -13.09 -1.45 4.80
N THR A 284 -12.35 -1.79 3.73
CA THR A 284 -11.15 -1.04 3.33
C THR A 284 -11.52 0.34 2.79
N ALA A 285 -12.59 0.46 2.00
CA ALA A 285 -13.10 1.76 1.53
C ALA A 285 -13.52 2.66 2.71
N GLY A 286 -14.26 2.12 3.69
CA GLY A 286 -14.65 2.85 4.90
C GLY A 286 -13.47 3.22 5.79
N TYR A 287 -12.48 2.33 5.94
CA TYR A 287 -11.24 2.61 6.68
C TYR A 287 -10.43 3.73 6.02
N GLU A 288 -10.21 3.66 4.71
CA GLU A 288 -9.52 4.71 3.95
C GLU A 288 -10.26 6.05 4.10
N GLN A 289 -11.59 6.07 3.96
CA GLN A 289 -12.39 7.28 4.17
C GLN A 289 -12.15 7.88 5.56
N ILE A 290 -12.32 7.10 6.63
CA ILE A 290 -12.13 7.58 8.00
C ILE A 290 -10.68 8.03 8.24
N PHE A 291 -9.69 7.29 7.73
CA PHE A 291 -8.27 7.60 7.88
C PHE A 291 -7.90 9.00 7.32
N ASN A 292 -8.46 9.39 6.17
CA ASN A 292 -8.15 10.71 5.58
C ASN A 292 -8.74 11.86 6.40
N TYR A 293 -10.00 11.75 6.81
CA TYR A 293 -10.75 12.86 7.42
C TYR A 293 -10.65 12.90 8.96
N VAL A 294 -10.11 11.87 9.62
CA VAL A 294 -10.05 11.84 11.10
C VAL A 294 -9.25 12.99 11.71
N GLN A 295 -8.11 13.39 11.10
CA GLN A 295 -7.31 14.51 11.62
C GLN A 295 -8.04 15.87 11.50
N LEU A 296 -8.93 16.02 10.51
CA LEU A 296 -9.79 17.20 10.39
C LEU A 296 -10.86 17.21 11.48
N MET A 297 -11.51 16.06 11.72
CA MET A 297 -12.51 15.93 12.78
C MET A 297 -11.91 16.15 14.18
N TRP A 298 -10.65 15.74 14.40
CA TRP A 298 -9.93 16.08 15.63
C TRP A 298 -9.70 17.58 15.78
N ASP A 299 -9.29 18.28 14.72
CA ASP A 299 -9.08 19.73 14.75
C ASP A 299 -10.38 20.53 14.91
N HIS A 300 -11.48 20.06 14.30
CA HIS A 300 -12.81 20.65 14.52
C HIS A 300 -13.26 20.53 15.98
N ILE A 301 -13.03 19.38 16.63
CA ILE A 301 -13.40 19.16 18.04
C ILE A 301 -12.46 19.92 18.99
N GLU A 302 -11.17 20.02 18.66
CA GLU A 302 -10.12 20.56 19.53
C GLU A 302 -9.04 21.27 18.68
N PRO A 303 -9.21 22.57 18.35
CA PRO A 303 -8.39 23.27 17.35
C PRO A 303 -6.89 23.30 17.68
N SER A 304 -6.07 22.79 16.75
CA SER A 304 -4.61 22.67 16.92
C SER A 304 -3.87 24.01 17.04
N ALA A 305 -4.52 25.12 16.66
CA ALA A 305 -4.00 26.47 16.82
C ALA A 305 -4.06 27.00 18.27
N THR A 306 -4.88 26.38 19.14
CA THR A 306 -5.10 26.83 20.53
C THR A 306 -4.92 25.74 21.58
N SER A 307 -4.97 24.46 21.19
CA SER A 307 -5.06 23.32 22.10
C SER A 307 -3.93 22.30 21.91
N SER A 308 -3.62 21.54 22.96
CA SER A 308 -2.57 20.51 22.93
C SER A 308 -3.03 19.24 22.19
N ILE A 309 -2.48 19.00 21.00
CA ILE A 309 -2.83 17.87 20.13
C ILE A 309 -2.07 16.57 20.48
N TYR A 310 -2.78 15.44 20.51
CA TYR A 310 -2.23 14.11 20.85
C TYR A 310 -2.29 13.08 19.71
N ASN A 311 -2.46 13.53 18.47
CA ASN A 311 -2.64 12.70 17.28
C ASN A 311 -1.54 11.61 17.10
N GLY A 312 -0.28 11.93 17.40
CA GLY A 312 0.84 10.99 17.27
C GLY A 312 0.86 9.90 18.36
N ALA A 313 0.44 10.25 19.59
CA ALA A 313 0.19 9.25 20.64
C ALA A 313 -0.96 8.32 20.28
N VAL A 314 -2.03 8.87 19.69
CA VAL A 314 -3.21 8.12 19.25
C VAL A 314 -2.84 7.16 18.11
N GLU A 315 -2.07 7.61 17.11
CA GLU A 315 -1.64 6.72 16.01
C GLU A 315 -0.63 5.66 16.45
N ALA A 316 0.26 5.97 17.40
CA ALA A 316 1.11 4.97 18.03
C ALA A 316 0.29 3.93 18.83
N ALA A 317 -0.73 4.36 19.57
CA ALA A 317 -1.65 3.46 20.29
C ALA A 317 -2.44 2.57 19.33
N CYS A 318 -3.00 3.13 18.25
CA CYS A 318 -3.66 2.37 17.17
C CYS A 318 -2.74 1.28 16.59
N SER A 319 -1.47 1.60 16.36
CA SER A 319 -0.48 0.65 15.83
C SER A 319 -0.16 -0.47 16.81
N LEU A 320 -0.01 -0.15 18.10
CA LEU A 320 0.27 -1.13 19.16
C LEU A 320 -0.93 -2.06 19.42
N VAL A 321 -2.14 -1.51 19.57
CA VAL A 321 -3.34 -2.33 19.83
C VAL A 321 -3.71 -3.14 18.58
N GLY A 322 -3.58 -2.57 17.38
CA GLY A 322 -3.74 -3.29 16.12
C GLY A 322 -2.74 -4.45 15.96
N ALA A 323 -1.48 -4.25 16.35
CA ALA A 323 -0.47 -5.32 16.35
C ALA A 323 -0.83 -6.45 17.33
N VAL A 324 -1.27 -6.13 18.55
CA VAL A 324 -1.70 -7.11 19.56
C VAL A 324 -2.95 -7.87 19.09
N ALA A 325 -3.91 -7.20 18.45
CA ALA A 325 -5.11 -7.82 17.89
C ALA A 325 -4.75 -8.82 16.77
N THR A 326 -3.98 -8.39 15.77
CA THR A 326 -3.47 -9.23 14.66
C THR A 326 -2.64 -10.42 15.16
N PHE A 327 -1.77 -10.20 16.16
CA PHE A 327 -0.98 -11.27 16.78
C PHE A 327 -1.86 -12.29 17.50
N SER A 328 -2.89 -11.82 18.21
CA SER A 328 -3.85 -12.70 18.91
C SER A 328 -4.58 -13.63 17.94
N VAL A 329 -5.00 -13.15 16.77
CA VAL A 329 -5.65 -13.98 15.72
C VAL A 329 -4.77 -15.17 15.30
N GLY A 330 -3.44 -14.98 15.25
CA GLY A 330 -2.48 -16.04 14.89
C GLY A 330 -2.22 -17.08 15.99
N HIS A 331 -2.53 -16.77 17.26
CA HIS A 331 -2.32 -17.66 18.40
C HIS A 331 -3.62 -18.28 18.95
N LEU A 332 -4.77 -17.66 18.69
CA LEU A 332 -6.09 -18.19 19.02
C LEU A 332 -6.41 -19.43 18.18
N LYS A 333 -6.53 -20.59 18.83
CA LYS A 333 -6.95 -21.88 18.21
C LYS A 333 -8.46 -21.91 17.92
N VAL A 334 -8.96 -20.87 17.25
CA VAL A 334 -10.36 -20.72 16.85
C VAL A 334 -10.56 -21.32 15.47
N THR A 335 -11.63 -22.09 15.28
CA THR A 335 -12.06 -22.53 13.95
C THR A 335 -12.67 -21.33 13.21
N TRP A 336 -11.80 -20.50 12.62
CA TRP A 336 -12.21 -19.26 11.95
C TRP A 336 -13.24 -19.49 10.83
N ALA A 337 -13.29 -20.67 10.21
CA ALA A 337 -14.31 -21.04 9.22
C ALA A 337 -15.74 -21.16 9.79
N VAL A 338 -15.89 -21.21 11.12
CA VAL A 338 -17.19 -21.25 11.83
C VAL A 338 -17.44 -19.94 12.60
N TRP A 339 -16.42 -19.47 13.33
CA TRP A 339 -16.54 -18.29 14.18
C TRP A 339 -16.22 -16.96 13.47
N GLY A 340 -15.68 -17.03 12.24
CA GLY A 340 -15.28 -15.86 11.48
C GLY A 340 -16.44 -14.93 11.15
N GLU A 341 -17.59 -15.45 10.73
CA GLU A 341 -18.78 -14.64 10.41
C GLU A 341 -19.34 -13.93 11.65
N LEU A 342 -19.37 -14.61 12.81
CA LEU A 342 -19.80 -13.98 14.07
C LEU A 342 -18.81 -12.89 14.52
N ALA A 343 -17.50 -13.15 14.41
CA ALA A 343 -16.48 -12.14 14.69
C ALA A 343 -16.61 -10.95 13.73
N LEU A 344 -16.84 -11.20 12.44
CA LEU A 344 -17.03 -10.18 11.42
C LEU A 344 -18.22 -9.27 11.75
N GLY A 345 -19.38 -9.86 12.08
CA GLY A 345 -20.57 -9.12 12.50
C GLY A 345 -20.36 -8.32 13.78
N LEU A 346 -19.84 -8.97 14.84
CA LEU A 346 -19.63 -8.35 16.15
C LEU A 346 -18.63 -7.19 16.10
N PHE A 347 -17.44 -7.40 15.57
CA PHE A 347 -16.42 -6.35 15.52
C PHE A 347 -16.73 -5.29 14.46
N SER A 348 -17.52 -5.59 13.41
CA SER A 348 -18.04 -4.53 12.52
C SER A 348 -19.06 -3.66 13.26
N ALA A 349 -19.97 -4.26 14.05
CA ALA A 349 -20.92 -3.48 14.85
C ALA A 349 -20.22 -2.62 15.92
N VAL A 350 -19.17 -3.12 16.56
CA VAL A 350 -18.32 -2.34 17.49
C VAL A 350 -17.57 -1.22 16.75
N ALA A 351 -17.01 -1.49 15.57
CA ALA A 351 -16.35 -0.47 14.75
C ALA A 351 -17.33 0.63 14.31
N THR A 352 -18.53 0.27 13.84
CA THR A 352 -19.60 1.22 13.49
C THR A 352 -20.06 2.03 14.70
N GLY A 353 -20.24 1.40 15.87
CA GLY A 353 -20.58 2.11 17.11
C GLY A 353 -19.49 3.09 17.55
N ALA A 354 -18.22 2.76 17.36
CA ALA A 354 -17.10 3.65 17.63
C ALA A 354 -17.04 4.84 16.65
N VAL A 355 -17.38 4.63 15.37
CA VAL A 355 -17.50 5.73 14.38
C VAL A 355 -18.68 6.65 14.70
N PHE A 356 -19.83 6.11 15.11
CA PHE A 356 -20.94 6.94 15.60
C PHE A 356 -20.56 7.71 16.87
N LEU A 357 -19.79 7.12 17.80
CA LEU A 357 -19.26 7.85 18.95
C LEU A 357 -18.35 9.01 18.52
N MET A 358 -17.47 8.81 17.54
CA MET A 358 -16.59 9.85 16.99
C MET A 358 -17.38 10.98 16.33
N ALA A 359 -18.45 10.67 15.59
CA ALA A 359 -19.28 11.64 14.88
C ALA A 359 -20.27 12.41 15.78
N LEU A 360 -20.50 11.95 17.02
CA LEU A 360 -21.50 12.52 17.95
C LEU A 360 -20.88 13.08 19.24
N THR A 361 -19.56 13.12 19.36
CA THR A 361 -18.85 13.59 20.56
C THR A 361 -18.24 14.97 20.37
N SER A 362 -18.46 15.86 21.34
CA SER A 362 -17.71 17.10 21.51
C SER A 362 -16.46 16.94 22.38
N SER A 363 -16.15 15.72 22.85
CA SER A 363 -14.94 15.42 23.62
C SER A 363 -13.88 14.74 22.75
N ILE A 364 -12.73 15.40 22.60
CA ILE A 364 -11.58 14.88 21.84
C ILE A 364 -11.09 13.53 22.38
N TRP A 365 -11.08 13.34 23.70
CA TRP A 365 -10.68 12.08 24.34
C TRP A 365 -11.60 10.91 23.99
N ALA A 366 -12.91 11.16 23.86
CA ALA A 366 -13.85 10.14 23.39
C ALA A 366 -13.71 9.87 21.88
N CYS A 367 -13.39 10.90 21.08
CA CYS A 367 -13.10 10.72 19.65
C CYS A 367 -11.80 9.91 19.42
N TYR A 368 -10.73 10.22 20.15
CA TYR A 368 -9.49 9.47 20.18
C TYR A 368 -9.71 8.00 20.61
N ALA A 369 -10.46 7.77 21.69
CA ALA A 369 -10.80 6.41 22.14
C ALA A 369 -11.63 5.65 21.09
N GLY A 370 -12.62 6.30 20.47
CA GLY A 370 -13.40 5.76 19.37
C GLY A 370 -12.52 5.35 18.18
N TYR A 371 -11.57 6.20 17.77
CA TYR A 371 -10.67 5.88 16.66
C TYR A 371 -9.73 4.71 16.98
N VAL A 372 -9.20 4.62 18.20
CA VAL A 372 -8.39 3.46 18.64
C VAL A 372 -9.21 2.18 18.58
N ILE A 373 -10.47 2.19 19.03
CA ILE A 373 -11.37 1.03 18.94
C ILE A 373 -11.67 0.68 17.48
N PHE A 374 -12.05 1.66 16.66
CA PHE A 374 -12.34 1.48 15.24
C PHE A 374 -11.15 0.86 14.48
N LYS A 375 -9.97 1.49 14.57
CA LYS A 375 -8.76 1.06 13.86
C LYS A 375 -8.27 -0.31 14.34
N SER A 376 -8.43 -0.62 15.63
CA SER A 376 -8.13 -1.96 16.17
C SER A 376 -9.09 -3.03 15.67
N CYS A 377 -10.39 -2.75 15.62
CA CYS A 377 -11.39 -3.66 15.07
C CYS A 377 -11.17 -3.91 13.56
N TYR A 378 -10.84 -2.86 12.79
CA TYR A 378 -10.46 -3.00 11.40
C TYR A 378 -9.21 -3.88 11.22
N MET A 379 -8.13 -3.64 11.98
CA MET A 379 -6.89 -4.44 11.90
C MET A 379 -7.10 -5.92 12.27
N LEU A 380 -7.95 -6.20 13.26
CA LEU A 380 -8.37 -7.56 13.59
C LEU A 380 -9.12 -8.23 12.42
N LEU A 381 -10.15 -7.57 11.90
CA LEU A 381 -11.04 -8.14 10.89
C LEU A 381 -10.37 -8.27 9.53
N ILE A 382 -9.57 -7.29 9.09
CA ILE A 382 -8.83 -7.37 7.84
C ILE A 382 -7.81 -8.52 7.88
N THR A 383 -7.25 -8.85 9.05
CA THR A 383 -6.41 -10.04 9.26
C THR A 383 -7.21 -11.34 9.09
N ILE A 384 -8.37 -11.48 9.74
CA ILE A 384 -9.23 -12.66 9.64
C ILE A 384 -9.72 -12.86 8.20
N THR A 385 -10.19 -11.80 7.56
CA THR A 385 -10.64 -11.80 6.16
C THR A 385 -9.50 -12.17 5.20
N THR A 386 -8.29 -11.63 5.41
CA THR A 386 -7.10 -11.97 4.62
C THR A 386 -6.74 -13.45 4.75
N PHE A 387 -6.82 -14.02 5.96
CA PHE A 387 -6.61 -15.43 6.20
C PHE A 387 -7.67 -16.31 5.52
N GLN A 388 -8.95 -15.91 5.57
CA GLN A 388 -10.06 -16.65 4.94
C GLN A 388 -9.98 -16.64 3.41
N ILE A 389 -9.67 -15.50 2.80
CA ILE A 389 -9.43 -15.43 1.35
C ILE A 389 -8.22 -16.30 0.98
N ALA A 390 -7.14 -16.25 1.77
CA ALA A 390 -5.94 -17.06 1.52
C ALA A 390 -6.17 -18.58 1.67
N SER A 391 -6.97 -19.03 2.64
CA SER A 391 -7.24 -20.46 2.84
C SER A 391 -8.14 -21.10 1.77
N ASN A 392 -8.79 -20.28 0.93
CA ASN A 392 -9.73 -20.73 -0.11
C ASN A 392 -9.19 -20.56 -1.55
N LEU A 393 -7.93 -20.14 -1.73
CA LEU A 393 -7.33 -19.85 -3.03
C LEU A 393 -6.00 -20.57 -3.25
N SER A 394 -5.65 -20.81 -4.51
CA SER A 394 -4.33 -21.30 -4.88
C SER A 394 -3.25 -20.21 -4.74
N MET A 395 -2.01 -20.63 -4.47
CA MET A 395 -0.84 -19.74 -4.28
C MET A 395 -0.65 -18.75 -5.43
N GLU A 396 -1.03 -19.11 -6.66
CA GLU A 396 -0.86 -18.31 -7.87
C GLU A 396 -2.00 -17.28 -8.06
N CYS A 397 -3.15 -17.46 -7.40
CA CYS A 397 -4.31 -16.56 -7.48
C CYS A 397 -4.30 -15.44 -6.43
N TYR A 398 -3.49 -15.53 -5.37
CA TYR A 398 -3.48 -14.54 -4.27
C TYR A 398 -3.28 -13.10 -4.74
N ALA A 399 -2.23 -12.83 -5.54
CA ALA A 399 -1.92 -11.47 -5.99
C ALA A 399 -3.06 -10.85 -6.81
N LEU A 400 -3.75 -11.67 -7.62
CA LEU A 400 -4.91 -11.26 -8.41
C LEU A 400 -6.12 -10.95 -7.52
N ALA A 401 -6.38 -11.79 -6.51
CA ALA A 401 -7.48 -11.57 -5.56
C ALA A 401 -7.29 -10.28 -4.75
N PHE A 402 -6.12 -10.09 -4.11
CA PHE A 402 -5.83 -8.88 -3.33
C PHE A 402 -5.77 -7.63 -4.21
N GLY A 403 -5.18 -7.70 -5.41
CA GLY A 403 -5.14 -6.58 -6.35
C GLY A 403 -6.53 -6.14 -6.81
N PHE A 404 -7.40 -7.09 -7.19
CA PHE A 404 -8.78 -6.79 -7.58
C PHE A 404 -9.60 -6.22 -6.41
N ASN A 405 -9.51 -6.83 -5.23
CA ASN A 405 -10.17 -6.32 -4.03
C ASN A 405 -9.75 -4.88 -3.70
N THR A 406 -8.44 -4.56 -3.82
CA THR A 406 -7.89 -3.21 -3.62
C THR A 406 -8.47 -2.21 -4.62
N PHE A 407 -8.57 -2.60 -5.90
CA PHE A 407 -9.21 -1.78 -6.93
C PHE A 407 -10.69 -1.51 -6.61
N VAL A 408 -11.46 -2.53 -6.18
CA VAL A 408 -12.88 -2.34 -5.80
C VAL A 408 -13.02 -1.46 -4.55
N ALA A 409 -12.14 -1.58 -3.55
CA ALA A 409 -12.14 -0.69 -2.38
C ALA A 409 -11.90 0.77 -2.77
N LEU A 410 -10.88 1.05 -3.59
CA LEU A 410 -10.56 2.41 -4.02
C LEU A 410 -11.62 3.00 -4.96
N LEU A 411 -12.29 2.15 -5.76
CA LEU A 411 -13.46 2.55 -6.54
C LEU A 411 -14.64 2.92 -5.64
N LEU A 412 -14.93 2.12 -4.60
CA LEU A 412 -15.99 2.41 -3.62
C LEU A 412 -15.70 3.70 -2.83
N GLN A 413 -14.47 3.89 -2.34
CA GLN A 413 -14.02 5.12 -1.69
C GLN A 413 -14.18 6.33 -2.62
N THR A 414 -13.83 6.18 -3.91
CA THR A 414 -14.00 7.23 -4.92
C THR A 414 -15.47 7.57 -5.14
N MET A 415 -16.36 6.57 -5.24
CA MET A 415 -17.81 6.80 -5.37
C MET A 415 -18.40 7.49 -4.13
N ILE A 416 -17.99 7.08 -2.92
CA ILE A 416 -18.39 7.75 -1.66
C ILE A 416 -17.93 9.21 -1.66
N THR A 417 -16.68 9.46 -2.04
CA THR A 417 -16.11 10.82 -2.08
C THR A 417 -16.85 11.70 -3.10
N LEU A 418 -17.12 11.19 -4.31
CA LEU A 418 -17.91 11.91 -5.32
C LEU A 418 -19.30 12.28 -4.80
N VAL A 419 -20.03 11.32 -4.21
CA VAL A 419 -21.40 11.53 -3.71
C VAL A 419 -21.47 12.50 -2.52
N VAL A 420 -20.41 12.63 -1.72
CA VAL A 420 -20.36 13.60 -0.61
C VAL A 420 -19.94 14.99 -1.06
N VAL A 421 -19.00 15.09 -2.02
CA VAL A 421 -18.32 16.34 -2.40
C VAL A 421 -18.97 17.05 -3.58
N ASP A 422 -19.67 16.34 -4.48
CA ASP A 422 -20.30 16.96 -5.65
C ASP A 422 -21.60 17.71 -5.26
N GLU A 423 -21.57 19.04 -5.43
CA GLU A 423 -22.71 19.95 -5.31
C GLU A 423 -23.93 19.51 -6.12
N ALA A 424 -23.74 18.80 -7.24
CA ALA A 424 -24.83 18.31 -8.07
C ALA A 424 -25.47 17.00 -7.57
N THR A 425 -24.98 16.37 -6.49
CA THR A 425 -25.50 15.09 -5.98
C THR A 425 -26.08 15.19 -4.56
N LEU A 426 -25.26 15.51 -3.56
CA LEU A 426 -25.72 15.82 -2.20
C LEU A 426 -25.28 17.21 -1.72
N GLY A 427 -24.17 17.77 -2.25
CA GLY A 427 -23.72 19.13 -1.97
C GLY A 427 -23.69 19.48 -0.48
N LEU A 428 -23.21 18.57 0.36
CA LEU A 428 -23.32 18.68 1.81
C LEU A 428 -22.30 19.65 2.38
N ASP A 429 -22.60 20.94 2.25
CA ASP A 429 -22.01 22.02 3.04
C ASP A 429 -22.05 21.64 4.54
N ILE A 430 -21.01 22.01 5.28
CA ILE A 430 -20.58 21.41 6.55
C ILE A 430 -21.74 21.36 7.57
N VAL A 431 -22.46 22.47 7.71
CA VAL A 431 -23.62 22.64 8.62
C VAL A 431 -24.73 21.62 8.33
N THR A 432 -24.89 21.19 7.08
CA THR A 432 -25.92 20.21 6.65
C THR A 432 -25.57 18.78 7.07
N GLN A 433 -24.30 18.49 7.33
CA GLN A 433 -23.85 17.22 7.92
C GLN A 433 -24.10 17.22 9.44
N GLU A 434 -23.97 18.37 10.09
CA GLU A 434 -24.12 18.53 11.55
C GLU A 434 -25.59 18.59 12.01
N HIS A 435 -26.46 19.31 11.30
CA HIS A 435 -27.77 19.70 11.84
C HIS A 435 -28.81 18.57 11.97
N LYS A 436 -28.50 17.33 11.54
CA LYS A 436 -29.44 16.20 11.63
C LYS A 436 -29.32 15.35 12.89
N SER A 437 -28.43 15.72 13.83
CA SER A 437 -28.33 15.07 15.15
C SER A 437 -28.81 15.94 16.33
N SER A 438 -29.05 17.25 16.12
CA SER A 438 -29.57 18.17 17.14
C SER A 438 -30.83 18.83 16.61
N GLY A 439 -31.99 18.47 17.16
CA GLY A 439 -33.27 18.99 16.70
C GLY A 439 -33.52 20.45 17.10
N ASP A 440 -34.10 21.20 16.16
CA ASP A 440 -34.86 22.44 16.29
C ASP A 440 -34.59 23.36 17.51
N VAL A 441 -33.81 24.43 17.29
CA VAL A 441 -34.17 25.76 17.83
C VAL A 441 -34.03 26.81 16.73
N ILE A 442 -35.16 27.42 16.34
CA ILE A 442 -35.22 28.50 15.35
C ILE A 442 -35.07 29.85 16.06
N SER A 443 -34.07 30.65 15.65
CA SER A 443 -34.02 32.13 15.72
C SER A 443 -32.80 32.58 14.89
N ALA A 444 -32.90 33.26 13.74
CA ALA A 444 -33.59 34.51 13.38
C ALA A 444 -32.82 35.79 13.81
N GLU A 445 -32.80 36.78 12.90
CA GLU A 445 -32.05 38.06 12.92
C GLU A 445 -30.53 37.90 12.64
N ARG A 446 -29.99 38.36 11.50
CA ARG A 446 -29.87 39.73 10.94
C ARG A 446 -28.99 40.67 11.77
N PHE A 447 -27.74 40.87 11.35
CA PHE A 447 -27.39 42.04 10.54
C PHE A 447 -26.14 41.79 9.68
#